data_AF-A0A934C4P6-F1
#
_entry.id   AF-A0A934C4P6-F1
#
_cell.length_a   1.000
_cell.length_b   1.000
_cell.length_c   1.000
_cell.angle_alpha   90.00
_cell.angle_beta   90.00
_cell.angle_gamma   90.00
#
_symmetry.space_group_name_H-M   'P 1'
#
loop_
_entity.id
_entity.type
_entity.pdbx_description
1 polymer ?
#
loop_
_entity_poly.entity_id
_entity_poly.type
_entity_poly.pdbx_seq_one_letter_code
_entity_poly.pdbx_strand_id
1 'polypeptide(L)'
;MKLYWAEGRGAIIGSANMSTNALGSGGLKELAVLLPARSVDITQVLRSVSCRKVSNKELDRLELEHRKLGRKITGSGISISFRDWFEMKARSRWKLGWWDSEVNYSTQARNTAKADYGRNPVNSIWGRAREHVAGDWVLSFCVTKRRVYPAKWLFVNFVVRAGRKNETFPFEAVQVWTGRECTPPPFAINKAFNRALSKACHEFGIEQLKDLETVKPSEKLLRAIYGEMPA
;
A
#
# COMPACT_ATOMS: atom_id res chain seq x y z
N MET A 1 -21.14 -7.63 -11.21
CA MET A 1 -21.01 -6.95 -12.51
C MET A 1 -20.82 -5.46 -12.25
N LYS A 2 -19.97 -4.76 -13.00
CA LYS A 2 -19.65 -3.34 -12.79
C LYS A 2 -19.86 -2.58 -14.09
N LEU A 3 -20.34 -1.35 -13.99
CA LEU A 3 -20.63 -0.45 -15.10
C LEU A 3 -19.84 0.85 -14.91
N TYR A 4 -19.11 1.25 -15.95
CA TYR A 4 -18.47 2.56 -16.07
C TYR A 4 -19.05 3.26 -17.28
N TRP A 5 -19.42 4.53 -17.17
CA TRP A 5 -19.98 5.30 -18.29
C TRP A 5 -19.33 6.67 -18.37
N ALA A 6 -19.15 7.17 -19.58
CA ALA A 6 -18.71 8.53 -19.82
C ALA A 6 -19.54 9.16 -20.95
N GLU A 7 -19.92 10.42 -20.75
CA GLU A 7 -20.70 11.19 -21.70
C GLU A 7 -20.01 11.25 -23.07
N GLY A 8 -20.78 10.98 -24.13
CA GLY A 8 -20.30 10.94 -25.51
C GLY A 8 -19.37 9.77 -25.85
N ARG A 9 -18.99 8.92 -24.88
CA ARG A 9 -18.05 7.79 -25.08
C ARG A 9 -18.69 6.41 -24.96
N GLY A 10 -19.77 6.28 -24.20
CA GLY A 10 -20.45 5.01 -23.96
C GLY A 10 -20.11 4.38 -22.63
N ALA A 11 -20.25 3.06 -22.54
CA ALA A 11 -20.16 2.34 -21.29
C ALA A 11 -19.28 1.10 -21.37
N ILE A 12 -18.62 0.76 -20.26
CA ILE A 12 -17.87 -0.48 -20.09
C ILE A 12 -18.61 -1.30 -19.03
N ILE A 13 -19.03 -2.52 -19.40
CA ILE A 13 -19.61 -3.49 -18.46
C ILE A 13 -18.64 -4.64 -18.29
N GLY A 14 -18.26 -4.94 -17.05
CA GLY A 14 -17.30 -6.01 -16.80
C GLY A 14 -17.26 -6.53 -15.38
N SER A 15 -16.25 -7.36 -15.12
CA SER A 15 -15.96 -7.95 -13.81
C SER A 15 -15.08 -7.04 -12.94
N ALA A 16 -14.34 -6.11 -13.56
CA ALA A 16 -13.36 -5.25 -12.90
C ALA A 16 -13.99 -4.26 -11.90
N ASN A 17 -13.51 -4.28 -10.65
CA ASN A 17 -13.84 -3.28 -9.62
C ASN A 17 -13.10 -1.96 -9.89
N MET A 18 -13.60 -0.84 -9.36
CA MET A 18 -12.90 0.45 -9.45
C MET A 18 -11.73 0.46 -8.47
N SER A 19 -10.63 -0.19 -8.84
CA SER A 19 -9.40 -0.26 -8.06
C SER A 19 -8.20 -0.28 -9.01
N THR A 20 -6.99 -0.17 -8.47
CA THR A 20 -5.77 -0.29 -9.29
C THR A 20 -5.67 -1.64 -10.00
N ASN A 21 -6.35 -2.68 -9.49
CA ASN A 21 -6.35 -4.01 -10.11
C ASN A 21 -7.06 -4.03 -11.46
N ALA A 22 -8.08 -3.18 -11.66
CA ALA A 22 -8.72 -3.02 -12.96
C ALA A 22 -7.79 -2.41 -14.01
N LEU A 23 -6.72 -1.74 -13.58
CA LEU A 23 -5.66 -1.19 -14.44
C LEU A 23 -4.48 -2.17 -14.58
N GLY A 24 -4.66 -3.44 -14.20
CA GLY A 24 -3.65 -4.48 -14.35
C GLY A 24 -2.75 -4.70 -13.12
N SER A 25 -2.95 -4.00 -12.00
CA SER A 25 -2.21 -4.33 -10.78
C SER A 25 -2.67 -5.67 -10.20
N GLY A 26 -1.74 -6.52 -9.73
CA GLY A 26 -2.08 -7.76 -9.02
C GLY A 26 -2.49 -8.96 -9.87
N GLY A 27 -2.34 -8.91 -11.21
CA GLY A 27 -2.41 -10.10 -12.08
C GLY A 27 -3.80 -10.70 -12.29
N LEU A 28 -4.87 -9.98 -11.95
CA LEU A 28 -6.25 -10.40 -12.23
C LEU A 28 -6.54 -10.27 -13.72
N LYS A 29 -7.09 -11.34 -14.32
CA LYS A 29 -7.63 -11.32 -15.68
C LYS A 29 -9.10 -10.91 -15.59
N GLU A 30 -9.42 -9.74 -16.14
CA GLU A 30 -10.77 -9.18 -16.12
C GLU A 30 -11.31 -9.16 -17.55
N LEU A 31 -12.62 -9.40 -17.72
CA LEU A 31 -13.32 -9.27 -18.99
C LEU A 31 -14.30 -8.11 -18.92
N ALA A 32 -14.34 -7.31 -19.98
CA ALA A 32 -15.31 -6.26 -20.12
C ALA A 32 -15.76 -6.10 -21.58
N VAL A 33 -17.00 -5.64 -21.75
CA VAL A 33 -17.60 -5.28 -23.04
C VAL A 33 -17.72 -3.77 -23.11
N LEU A 34 -17.21 -3.18 -24.18
CA LEU A 34 -17.41 -1.77 -24.51
C LEU A 34 -18.71 -1.63 -25.30
N LEU A 35 -19.63 -0.83 -24.78
CA LEU A 35 -20.88 -0.45 -25.40
C LEU A 35 -20.77 0.98 -25.96
N PRO A 36 -21.20 1.22 -27.21
CA PRO A 36 -21.23 2.56 -27.81
C PRO A 36 -22.06 3.58 -27.01
N ALA A 37 -21.79 4.87 -27.24
CA ALA A 37 -22.48 5.99 -26.58
C ALA A 37 -24.02 5.95 -26.67
N ARG A 38 -24.56 5.42 -27.77
CA ARG A 38 -26.00 5.33 -28.03
C ARG A 38 -26.66 4.06 -27.48
N SER A 39 -25.86 3.11 -26.98
CA SER A 39 -26.35 1.79 -26.58
C SER A 39 -26.80 1.73 -25.12
N VAL A 40 -26.54 2.77 -24.33
CA VAL A 40 -26.88 2.82 -22.91
C VAL A 40 -27.60 4.12 -22.59
N ASP A 41 -28.87 4.02 -22.17
CA ASP A 41 -29.59 5.12 -21.54
C ASP A 41 -29.13 5.24 -20.07
N ILE A 42 -28.08 6.03 -19.85
CA ILE A 42 -27.54 6.23 -18.51
C ILE A 42 -28.54 6.95 -17.59
N THR A 43 -29.43 7.78 -18.12
CA THR A 43 -30.41 8.52 -17.32
C THR A 43 -31.42 7.55 -16.72
N GLN A 44 -31.88 6.56 -17.50
CA GLN A 44 -32.73 5.50 -17.00
C GLN A 44 -32.05 4.67 -15.91
N VAL A 45 -30.76 4.31 -16.11
CA VAL A 45 -29.98 3.58 -15.10
C VAL A 45 -29.81 4.40 -13.83
N LEU A 46 -29.42 5.67 -13.93
CA LEU A 46 -29.21 6.53 -12.75
C LEU A 46 -30.52 6.79 -11.97
N ARG A 47 -31.68 6.77 -12.65
CA ARG A 47 -33.00 6.86 -11.98
C ARG A 47 -33.38 5.58 -11.25
N SER A 48 -32.94 4.42 -11.74
CA SER A 48 -33.27 3.12 -11.12
C SER A 48 -32.39 2.78 -9.92
N VAL A 49 -31.29 3.50 -9.73
CA VAL A 49 -30.41 3.34 -8.57
C VAL A 49 -30.37 4.59 -7.69
N SER A 50 -30.33 4.40 -6.37
CA SER A 50 -30.12 5.50 -5.44
C SER A 50 -28.68 6.01 -5.56
N CYS A 51 -28.47 7.01 -6.41
CA CYS A 51 -27.17 7.62 -6.64
C CYS A 51 -26.77 8.51 -5.46
N ARG A 52 -25.52 8.42 -5.03
CA ARG A 52 -24.91 9.37 -4.10
C ARG A 52 -23.53 9.75 -4.59
N LYS A 53 -23.12 11.00 -4.33
CA LYS A 53 -21.72 11.39 -4.55
C LYS A 53 -20.84 10.62 -3.57
N VAL A 54 -19.73 10.11 -4.08
CA VAL A 54 -18.70 9.42 -3.28
C VAL A 54 -17.51 10.35 -3.15
N SER A 55 -17.00 10.51 -1.93
CA SER A 55 -15.81 11.29 -1.64
C SER A 55 -14.53 10.46 -1.80
N ASN A 56 -13.39 11.12 -2.04
CA ASN A 56 -12.08 10.45 -2.05
C ASN A 56 -11.80 9.68 -0.74
N LYS A 57 -12.29 10.19 0.40
CA LYS A 57 -12.17 9.53 1.71
C LYS A 57 -12.89 8.18 1.76
N GLU A 58 -14.03 8.07 1.08
CA GLU A 58 -14.78 6.82 1.01
C GLU A 58 -14.13 5.82 0.05
N LEU A 59 -13.57 6.29 -1.07
CA LEU A 59 -12.76 5.45 -1.95
C LEU A 59 -11.54 4.90 -1.21
N ASP A 60 -10.85 5.75 -0.44
CA ASP A 60 -9.71 5.35 0.39
C ASP A 60 -10.09 4.30 1.44
N ARG A 61 -11.25 4.47 2.08
CA ARG A 61 -11.79 3.48 3.02
C ARG A 61 -12.09 2.17 2.31
N LEU A 62 -12.71 2.20 1.14
CA LEU A 62 -13.08 1.01 0.39
C LEU A 62 -11.85 0.21 -0.06
N GLU A 63 -10.81 0.89 -0.52
CA GLU A 63 -9.51 0.28 -0.86
C GLU A 63 -8.86 -0.36 0.38
N LEU A 64 -8.89 0.31 1.53
CA LEU A 64 -8.35 -0.23 2.77
C LEU A 64 -9.10 -1.49 3.23
N GLU A 65 -10.43 -1.45 3.21
CA GLU A 65 -11.26 -2.62 3.55
C GLU A 65 -11.04 -3.77 2.56
N HIS A 66 -10.87 -3.48 1.26
CA HIS A 66 -10.54 -4.49 0.26
C HIS A 66 -9.21 -5.19 0.58
N ARG A 67 -8.17 -4.44 0.99
CA ARG A 67 -6.87 -5.02 1.38
C ARG A 67 -6.97 -5.87 2.63
N LYS A 68 -7.75 -5.45 3.64
CA LYS A 68 -7.99 -6.23 4.87
C LYS A 68 -8.63 -7.58 4.61
N LEU A 69 -9.51 -7.67 3.61
CA LEU A 69 -10.18 -8.92 3.23
C LEU A 69 -9.23 -9.97 2.63
N GLY A 70 -7.98 -9.60 2.33
CA GLY A 70 -6.82 -10.48 2.17
C GLY A 70 -7.15 -11.89 1.68
N ARG A 71 -7.67 -12.04 0.45
CA ARG A 71 -7.75 -13.38 -0.14
C ARG A 71 -6.34 -13.89 -0.35
N LYS A 72 -6.10 -15.15 0.02
CA LYS A 72 -4.89 -15.91 -0.36
C LYS A 72 -4.77 -15.89 -1.89
N ILE A 73 -4.05 -14.93 -2.44
CA ILE A 73 -3.67 -14.96 -3.85
C ILE A 73 -2.44 -15.85 -3.90
N THR A 74 -2.68 -17.15 -4.08
CA THR A 74 -1.65 -18.11 -4.48
C THR A 74 -1.26 -17.80 -5.92
N GLY A 75 -0.45 -16.77 -6.11
CA GLY A 75 0.04 -16.33 -7.41
C GLY A 75 1.22 -15.38 -7.21
N SER A 76 2.33 -15.66 -7.88
CA SER A 76 3.52 -14.81 -7.95
C SER A 76 3.16 -13.49 -8.66
N GLY A 77 2.64 -12.51 -7.91
CA GLY A 77 1.83 -11.45 -8.51
C GLY A 77 2.34 -10.02 -8.38
N ILE A 78 3.64 -9.78 -8.17
CA ILE A 78 4.20 -8.42 -8.26
C ILE A 78 5.12 -8.38 -9.47
N SER A 79 4.60 -7.90 -10.61
CA SER A 79 5.39 -7.68 -11.82
C SER A 79 5.74 -6.21 -12.05
N ILE A 80 5.03 -5.26 -11.42
CA ILE A 80 5.22 -3.84 -11.71
C ILE A 80 6.46 -3.29 -11.02
N SER A 81 7.31 -2.61 -11.78
CA SER A 81 8.47 -1.92 -11.24
C SER A 81 8.04 -0.64 -10.52
N PHE A 82 8.93 -0.06 -9.71
CA PHE A 82 8.65 1.25 -9.12
C PHE A 82 8.45 2.33 -10.18
N ARG A 83 9.18 2.27 -11.31
CA ARG A 83 9.08 3.24 -12.40
C ARG A 83 7.68 3.20 -13.02
N ASP A 84 7.22 2.00 -13.40
CA ASP A 84 5.87 1.79 -13.94
C ASP A 84 4.82 2.25 -12.92
N TRP A 85 4.96 1.84 -11.65
CA TRP A 85 4.08 2.27 -10.57
C TRP A 85 4.05 3.80 -10.43
N PHE A 86 5.19 4.49 -10.57
CA PHE A 86 5.27 5.94 -10.44
C PHE A 86 4.58 6.68 -11.59
N GLU A 87 4.62 6.12 -12.81
CA GLU A 87 4.01 6.69 -14.01
C GLU A 87 2.49 6.45 -14.10
N MET A 88 1.94 5.52 -13.30
CA MET A 88 0.50 5.26 -13.27
C MET A 88 -0.30 6.50 -12.83
N LYS A 89 -1.39 6.79 -13.54
CA LYS A 89 -2.33 7.87 -13.17
C LYS A 89 -2.99 7.64 -11.81
N ALA A 90 -3.23 6.38 -11.45
CA ALA A 90 -3.79 5.97 -10.18
C ALA A 90 -2.86 4.98 -9.49
N ARG A 91 -2.19 5.42 -8.42
CA ARG A 91 -1.15 4.68 -7.71
C ARG A 91 -1.69 4.07 -6.43
N SER A 92 -1.34 2.82 -6.17
CA SER A 92 -1.63 2.19 -4.88
C SER A 92 -0.82 2.88 -3.77
N ARG A 93 -1.50 3.30 -2.70
CA ARG A 93 -0.86 4.00 -1.58
C ARG A 93 -0.09 3.07 -0.66
N TRP A 94 0.99 3.58 -0.09
CA TRP A 94 1.84 2.93 0.92
C TRP A 94 2.49 3.97 1.84
N LYS A 95 3.15 3.49 2.89
CA LYS A 95 3.77 4.30 3.95
C LYS A 95 5.24 3.91 4.14
N LEU A 96 6.04 4.81 4.67
CA LEU A 96 7.41 4.59 5.08
C LEU A 96 7.44 4.00 6.50
N GLY A 97 8.43 3.16 6.76
CA GLY A 97 8.75 2.68 8.09
C GLY A 97 10.26 2.53 8.20
N TRP A 98 10.89 3.16 9.18
CA TRP A 98 12.33 3.06 9.36
C TRP A 98 12.69 2.84 10.82
N TRP A 99 13.86 2.25 11.03
CA TRP A 99 14.44 2.02 12.34
C TRP A 99 15.96 2.16 12.23
N ASP A 100 16.61 2.45 13.35
CA ASP A 100 18.07 2.55 13.45
C ASP A 100 18.68 1.41 14.28
N SER A 101 17.84 0.63 14.96
CA SER A 101 18.20 -0.46 15.86
C SER A 101 17.13 -1.54 15.84
N GLU A 102 17.54 -2.81 15.94
CA GLU A 102 16.59 -3.92 16.01
C GLU A 102 15.87 -3.91 17.37
N VAL A 103 14.54 -3.94 17.33
CA VAL A 103 13.70 -4.01 18.51
C VAL A 103 12.91 -5.31 18.48
N ASN A 104 12.91 -6.03 19.60
CA ASN A 104 12.11 -7.23 19.76
C ASN A 104 10.61 -6.91 19.72
N TYR A 105 9.81 -7.85 19.21
CA TYR A 105 8.35 -7.75 19.27
C TYR A 105 7.86 -7.54 20.71
N SER A 106 6.89 -6.64 20.89
CA SER A 106 6.29 -6.46 22.21
C SER A 106 5.54 -7.72 22.67
N THR A 107 5.43 -7.90 23.99
CA THR A 107 4.61 -8.99 24.56
C THR A 107 3.18 -8.91 24.06
N GLN A 108 2.63 -7.69 23.91
CA GLN A 108 1.28 -7.51 23.39
C GLN A 108 1.17 -7.94 21.92
N ALA A 109 2.15 -7.63 21.07
CA ALA A 109 2.18 -8.09 19.69
C ALA A 109 2.20 -9.62 19.60
N ARG A 110 3.04 -10.29 20.41
CA ARG A 110 3.11 -11.75 20.46
C ARG A 110 1.79 -12.37 20.92
N ASN A 111 1.21 -11.85 22.00
CA ASN A 111 -0.06 -12.35 22.54
C ASN A 111 -1.21 -12.17 21.54
N THR A 112 -1.29 -11.00 20.91
CA THR A 112 -2.34 -10.69 19.91
C THR A 112 -2.18 -11.58 18.67
N ALA A 113 -0.96 -11.73 18.15
CA ALA A 113 -0.70 -12.63 17.02
C ALA A 113 -1.09 -14.08 17.33
N LYS A 114 -0.78 -14.55 18.55
CA LYS A 114 -1.09 -15.91 18.97
C LYS A 114 -2.60 -16.11 19.18
N ALA A 115 -3.29 -15.16 19.80
CA ALA A 115 -4.72 -15.24 20.08
C ALA A 115 -5.57 -15.14 18.81
N ASP A 116 -5.30 -14.14 17.97
CA ASP A 116 -6.18 -13.81 16.83
C ASP A 116 -5.83 -14.60 15.57
N TYR A 117 -4.57 -15.04 15.43
CA TYR A 117 -4.05 -15.67 14.21
C TYR A 117 -3.39 -17.04 14.46
N GLY A 118 -3.23 -17.48 15.71
CA GLY A 118 -2.57 -18.74 16.04
C GLY A 118 -1.06 -18.78 15.75
N ARG A 119 -0.45 -17.66 15.36
CA ARG A 119 0.91 -17.56 14.80
C ARG A 119 1.78 -16.55 15.55
N ASN A 120 3.08 -16.59 15.30
CA ASN A 120 4.03 -15.58 15.79
C ASN A 120 4.17 -14.43 14.77
N PRO A 121 4.48 -13.20 15.23
CA PRO A 121 4.88 -12.11 14.35
C PRO A 121 6.07 -12.50 13.47
N VAL A 122 6.05 -12.09 12.20
CA VAL A 122 7.15 -12.30 11.24
C VAL A 122 7.89 -11.01 10.89
N ASN A 123 7.25 -9.86 11.08
CA ASN A 123 7.85 -8.54 10.92
C ASN A 123 7.05 -7.50 11.72
N SER A 124 7.68 -6.39 12.10
CA SER A 124 7.03 -5.30 12.82
C SER A 124 7.73 -3.97 12.55
N ILE A 125 6.97 -2.88 12.64
CA ILE A 125 7.52 -1.53 12.67
C ILE A 125 6.87 -0.72 13.79
N TRP A 126 7.69 0.00 14.54
CA TRP A 126 7.23 0.87 15.62
C TRP A 126 6.92 2.26 15.05
N GLY A 127 5.88 2.90 15.56
CA GLY A 127 5.40 4.18 15.07
C GLY A 127 4.58 4.96 16.09
N ARG A 128 4.18 6.17 15.71
CA ARG A 128 3.29 7.03 16.49
C ARG A 128 1.84 6.61 16.33
N ALA A 129 0.98 7.18 17.17
CA ALA A 129 -0.45 6.96 17.12
C ALA A 129 -0.99 7.26 15.71
N ARG A 130 -1.75 6.32 15.14
CA ARG A 130 -2.44 6.45 13.84
C ARG A 130 -1.53 6.58 12.61
N GLU A 131 -0.20 6.44 12.75
CA GLU A 131 0.69 6.40 11.58
C GLU A 131 0.42 5.18 10.71
N HIS A 132 0.15 4.03 11.33
CA HIS A 132 -0.16 2.77 10.65
C HIS A 132 -1.54 2.25 11.08
N VAL A 133 -2.20 1.54 10.17
CA VAL A 133 -3.47 0.85 10.39
C VAL A 133 -3.46 -0.51 9.69
N ALA A 134 -4.30 -1.44 10.15
CA ALA A 134 -4.47 -2.73 9.50
C ALA A 134 -4.84 -2.56 8.00
N GLY A 135 -4.15 -3.28 7.12
CA GLY A 135 -4.27 -3.20 5.66
C GLY A 135 -3.24 -2.30 4.97
N ASP A 136 -2.39 -1.59 5.73
CA ASP A 136 -1.33 -0.78 5.16
C ASP A 136 -0.19 -1.63 4.58
N TRP A 137 0.36 -1.16 3.46
CA TRP A 137 1.70 -1.53 3.01
C TRP A 137 2.72 -0.52 3.53
N VAL A 138 3.75 -1.01 4.21
CA VAL A 138 4.85 -0.21 4.74
C VAL A 138 6.14 -0.61 4.06
N LEU A 139 6.81 0.34 3.41
CA LEU A 139 8.16 0.19 2.90
C LEU A 139 9.11 0.35 4.08
N SER A 140 9.57 -0.78 4.59
CA SER A 140 10.33 -0.90 5.83
C SER A 140 11.83 -1.02 5.55
N PHE A 141 12.67 -0.17 6.13
CA PHE A 141 14.14 -0.24 5.96
C PHE A 141 14.92 0.32 7.15
N CYS A 142 16.12 -0.25 7.41
CA CYS A 142 17.02 0.26 8.43
C CYS A 142 17.79 1.49 7.91
N VAL A 143 17.84 2.54 8.72
CA VAL A 143 18.57 3.78 8.44
C VAL A 143 19.53 4.06 9.59
N THR A 144 20.82 4.09 9.27
CA THR A 144 21.88 4.51 10.19
C THR A 144 22.49 5.81 9.68
N LYS A 145 23.32 6.48 10.49
CA LYS A 145 24.00 7.72 10.08
C LYS A 145 24.82 7.60 8.78
N ARG A 146 25.24 6.39 8.38
CA ARG A 146 26.14 6.16 7.26
C ARG A 146 25.54 5.34 6.12
N ARG A 147 24.38 4.71 6.35
CA ARG A 147 23.87 3.67 5.45
C ARG A 147 22.38 3.52 5.56
N VAL A 148 21.76 3.36 4.40
CA VAL A 148 20.40 2.88 4.22
C VAL A 148 20.47 1.42 3.78
N TYR A 149 19.83 0.54 4.53
CA TYR A 149 19.79 -0.89 4.23
C TYR A 149 18.69 -1.20 3.21
N PRO A 150 18.78 -2.34 2.49
CA PRO A 150 17.76 -2.74 1.54
C PRO A 150 16.36 -2.79 2.18
N ALA A 151 15.41 -2.17 1.51
CA ALA A 151 14.03 -2.11 1.94
C ALA A 151 13.31 -3.44 1.74
N LYS A 152 12.29 -3.65 2.57
CA LYS A 152 11.36 -4.78 2.51
C LYS A 152 9.95 -4.27 2.69
N TRP A 153 9.01 -4.94 2.07
CA TRP A 153 7.60 -4.69 2.32
C TRP A 153 7.16 -5.35 3.64
N LEU A 154 6.42 -4.57 4.43
CA LEU A 154 5.68 -5.04 5.60
C LEU A 154 4.18 -4.81 5.34
N PHE A 155 3.37 -5.86 5.50
CA PHE A 155 1.91 -5.74 5.46
C PHE A 155 1.36 -5.71 6.87
N VAL A 156 0.63 -4.66 7.22
CA VAL A 156 0.11 -4.49 8.58
C VAL A 156 -1.15 -5.32 8.75
N ASN A 157 -1.05 -6.43 9.48
CA ASN A 157 -2.21 -7.24 9.84
C ASN A 157 -2.99 -6.61 10.99
N PHE A 158 -2.28 -6.09 11.99
CA PHE A 158 -2.87 -5.37 13.12
C PHE A 158 -1.88 -4.38 13.71
N VAL A 159 -2.38 -3.51 14.60
CA VAL A 159 -1.56 -2.53 15.34
C VAL A 159 -1.88 -2.65 16.82
N VAL A 160 -0.85 -2.74 17.66
CA VAL A 160 -0.97 -2.76 19.13
C VAL A 160 -0.26 -1.58 19.76
N ARG A 161 -0.63 -1.25 20.99
CA ARG A 161 0.10 -0.26 21.79
C ARG A 161 1.18 -0.97 22.62
N ALA A 162 2.40 -1.05 22.11
CA ALA A 162 3.50 -1.86 22.64
C ALA A 162 4.08 -1.45 24.03
N GLY A 163 3.46 -0.49 24.73
CA GLY A 163 3.76 -0.14 26.11
C GLY A 163 4.53 1.19 26.29
N ARG A 164 4.62 1.67 27.55
CA ARG A 164 5.19 3.00 27.89
C ARG A 164 6.71 3.14 27.71
N LYS A 165 7.44 2.05 27.43
CA LYS A 165 8.92 2.09 27.34
C LYS A 165 9.45 2.84 26.12
N ASN A 166 8.65 2.99 25.07
CA ASN A 166 8.99 3.80 23.90
C ASN A 166 7.95 4.91 23.76
N GLU A 167 8.13 6.00 24.51
CA GLU A 167 7.17 7.11 24.55
C GLU A 167 7.05 7.81 23.18
N THR A 168 8.14 7.85 22.41
CA THR A 168 8.18 8.45 21.07
C THR A 168 7.38 7.62 20.06
N PHE A 169 7.51 6.29 20.11
CA PHE A 169 6.84 5.37 19.18
C PHE A 169 6.06 4.29 19.93
N PRO A 170 4.93 4.61 20.58
CA PRO A 170 4.27 3.69 21.50
C PRO A 170 3.40 2.63 20.80
N PHE A 171 3.33 2.62 19.48
CA PHE A 171 2.52 1.68 18.69
C PHE A 171 3.42 0.80 17.83
N GLU A 172 3.02 -0.45 17.67
CA GLU A 172 3.71 -1.45 16.87
C GLU A 172 2.74 -1.99 15.82
N ALA A 173 3.07 -1.80 14.56
CA ALA A 173 2.36 -2.33 13.41
C ALA A 173 2.97 -3.68 13.01
N VAL A 174 2.16 -4.74 13.02
CA VAL A 174 2.64 -6.12 13.02
C VAL A 174 2.19 -6.87 11.78
N GLN A 175 3.13 -7.62 11.20
CA GLN A 175 2.87 -8.61 10.17
C GLN A 175 2.94 -10.01 10.77
N VAL A 176 1.95 -10.83 10.45
CA VAL A 176 1.83 -12.23 10.89
C VAL A 176 2.00 -13.20 9.72
N TRP A 177 1.44 -12.85 8.57
CA TRP A 177 1.52 -13.68 7.37
C TRP A 177 2.79 -13.34 6.59
N THR A 178 3.42 -14.34 5.97
CA THR A 178 4.57 -14.07 5.10
C THR A 178 4.15 -13.24 3.90
N GLY A 179 5.09 -12.54 3.25
CA GLY A 179 4.76 -11.66 2.11
C GLY A 179 4.05 -12.38 0.95
N ARG A 180 4.17 -13.71 0.84
CA ARG A 180 3.48 -14.54 -0.17
C ARG A 180 2.02 -14.84 0.18
N GLU A 181 1.66 -14.73 1.46
CA GLU A 181 0.32 -15.00 1.98
C GLU A 181 -0.54 -13.72 2.05
N CYS A 182 0.09 -12.55 1.92
CA CYS A 182 -0.58 -11.25 1.86
C CYS A 182 -1.02 -10.89 0.44
N THR A 183 -1.80 -9.82 0.29
CA THR A 183 -2.03 -9.19 -1.02
C THR A 183 -0.70 -8.80 -1.69
N PRO A 184 -0.63 -8.59 -3.00
CA PRO A 184 0.58 -8.04 -3.61
C PRO A 184 0.89 -6.62 -3.06
N PRO A 185 2.15 -6.29 -2.73
CA PRO A 185 2.58 -4.93 -2.46
C PRO A 185 2.48 -4.03 -3.69
N PRO A 186 2.61 -2.70 -3.49
CA PRO A 186 2.49 -1.70 -4.55
C PRO A 186 3.39 -1.89 -5.76
N PHE A 187 4.63 -2.37 -5.57
CA PHE A 187 5.61 -2.59 -6.62
C PHE A 187 6.71 -3.54 -6.16
N ALA A 188 7.48 -4.08 -7.11
CA ALA A 188 8.60 -4.95 -6.84
C ALA A 188 9.82 -4.14 -6.34
N ILE A 189 10.41 -4.58 -5.23
CA ILE A 189 11.69 -4.05 -4.74
C ILE A 189 12.80 -4.84 -5.40
N ASN A 190 13.62 -4.17 -6.21
CA ASN A 190 14.79 -4.76 -6.87
C ASN A 190 16.10 -4.06 -6.44
N LYS A 191 17.24 -4.54 -6.94
CA LYS A 191 18.56 -3.95 -6.61
C LYS A 191 18.66 -2.49 -7.06
N ALA A 192 18.09 -2.14 -8.21
CA ALA A 192 18.11 -0.77 -8.73
C ALA A 192 17.30 0.18 -7.83
N PHE A 193 16.09 -0.22 -7.45
CA PHE A 193 15.25 0.51 -6.50
C PHE A 193 15.97 0.72 -5.16
N ASN A 194 16.60 -0.31 -4.59
CA ASN A 194 17.32 -0.16 -3.32
C ASN A 194 18.50 0.82 -3.42
N ARG A 195 19.21 0.85 -4.54
CA ARG A 195 20.27 1.84 -4.79
C ARG A 195 19.69 3.25 -4.90
N ALA A 196 18.62 3.40 -5.67
CA ALA A 196 17.93 4.68 -5.85
C ALA A 196 17.35 5.21 -4.54
N LEU A 197 16.66 4.36 -3.76
CA LEU A 197 16.17 4.69 -2.42
C LEU A 197 17.30 5.12 -1.50
N SER A 198 18.40 4.37 -1.46
CA SER A 198 19.56 4.74 -0.65
C SER A 198 20.07 6.13 -1.01
N LYS A 199 20.30 6.43 -2.29
CA LYS A 199 20.77 7.75 -2.73
C LYS A 199 19.77 8.86 -2.40
N ALA A 200 18.50 8.66 -2.74
CA ALA A 200 17.44 9.62 -2.47
C ALA A 200 17.32 9.93 -0.97
N CYS A 201 17.46 8.94 -0.09
CA CYS A 201 17.48 9.15 1.36
C CYS A 201 18.70 9.95 1.84
N HIS A 202 19.87 9.80 1.22
CA HIS A 202 21.05 10.61 1.57
C HIS A 202 20.89 12.06 1.11
N GLU A 203 20.36 12.28 -0.11
CA GLU A 203 20.09 13.62 -0.65
C GLU A 203 18.96 14.34 0.09
N PHE A 204 17.93 13.60 0.50
CA PHE A 204 16.85 14.13 1.32
C PHE A 204 17.32 14.47 2.74
N GLY A 205 18.39 13.84 3.21
CA GLY A 205 18.91 13.99 4.56
C GLY A 205 18.33 12.95 5.51
N ILE A 206 19.20 12.11 6.07
CA ILE A 206 18.82 11.02 6.99
C ILE A 206 18.14 11.54 8.25
N GLU A 207 18.57 12.69 8.77
CA GLU A 207 17.93 13.29 9.95
C GLU A 207 16.55 13.87 9.61
N GLN A 208 16.38 14.47 8.42
CA GLN A 208 15.06 14.94 7.96
C GLN A 208 14.06 13.79 7.79
N LEU A 209 14.52 12.59 7.43
CA LEU A 209 13.67 11.40 7.40
C LEU A 209 13.12 11.06 8.80
N LYS A 210 13.94 11.19 9.84
CA LYS A 210 13.53 10.91 11.23
C LYS A 210 12.54 11.95 11.76
N ASP A 211 12.65 13.19 11.29
CA ASP A 211 11.80 14.30 11.68
C ASP A 211 10.54 14.45 10.84
N LEU A 212 10.26 13.50 9.92
CA LEU A 212 9.04 13.55 9.12
C LEU A 212 7.79 13.56 10.00
N GLU A 213 6.91 14.53 9.77
CA GLU A 213 5.59 14.61 10.43
C GLU A 213 4.62 13.52 9.94
N THR A 214 4.92 12.88 8.81
CA THR A 214 4.06 11.91 8.17
C THR A 214 4.87 10.75 7.60
N VAL A 215 4.36 9.54 7.79
CA VAL A 215 4.89 8.32 7.16
C VAL A 215 4.45 8.18 5.70
N LYS A 216 3.67 9.11 5.14
CA LYS A 216 3.36 9.10 3.71
C LYS A 216 4.57 9.62 2.92
N PRO A 217 5.07 8.89 1.92
CA PRO A 217 6.19 9.36 1.11
C PRO A 217 5.78 10.65 0.39
N SER A 218 6.62 11.68 0.48
CA SER A 218 6.40 12.94 -0.23
C SER A 218 6.67 12.79 -1.72
N GLU A 219 6.01 13.57 -2.56
CA GLU A 219 6.29 13.58 -4.01
C GLU A 219 7.75 13.93 -4.31
N LYS A 220 8.38 14.77 -3.48
CA LYS A 220 9.81 15.09 -3.59
C LYS A 220 10.67 13.83 -3.44
N LEU A 221 10.41 13.02 -2.41
CA LEU A 221 11.12 11.76 -2.20
C LEU A 221 10.86 10.77 -3.33
N LEU A 222 9.60 10.62 -3.76
CA LEU A 222 9.25 9.70 -4.85
C LEU A 222 9.95 10.08 -6.16
N ARG A 223 10.02 11.38 -6.50
CA ARG A 223 10.73 11.89 -7.68
C ARG A 223 12.23 11.67 -7.59
N ALA A 224 12.83 11.86 -6.41
CA ALA A 224 14.25 11.59 -6.20
C ALA A 224 14.57 10.10 -6.44
N ILE A 225 13.76 9.19 -5.90
CA ILE A 225 13.91 7.75 -6.16
C ILE A 225 13.75 7.47 -7.67
N TYR A 226 12.73 8.04 -8.30
CA TYR A 226 12.47 7.84 -9.73
C TYR A 226 13.64 8.30 -10.61
N GLY A 227 14.20 9.49 -10.33
CA GLY A 227 15.32 10.06 -11.08
C GLY A 227 16.61 9.25 -10.96
N GLU A 228 16.82 8.59 -9.82
CA GLU A 228 17.98 7.72 -9.59
C GLU A 228 17.82 6.31 -10.15
N MET A 229 16.63 5.94 -10.62
CA MET A 229 16.42 4.65 -11.26
C MET A 229 16.90 4.67 -12.72
N PRO A 230 17.61 3.61 -13.16
CA PRO A 230 18.03 3.49 -14.55
C PRO A 230 16.82 3.53 -15.49
N ALA A 231 17.06 4.04 -16.70
CA ALA A 231 16.06 4.15 -17.74
C ALA A 231 15.53 2.78 -18.19
#